data_AF-A0A350DAW1-F1
#
_entry.id   AF-A0A350DAW1-F1
#
_cell.length_a   1.000
_cell.length_b   1.000
_cell.length_c   1.000
_cell.angle_alpha   90.00
_cell.angle_beta   90.00
_cell.angle_gamma   90.00
#
_symmetry.space_group_name_H-M   'P 1'
#
loop_
_entity.id
_entity.type
_entity.pdbx_description
1 polymer ?
#
loop_
_entity_poly.entity_id
_entity_poly.type
_entity_poly.pdbx_seq_one_letter_code
_entity_poly.pdbx_strand_id
1 'polypeptide(L)'
;MAANKVVVKYLDGRIAKGDTLDFAPIRNTFHLNVIETNEEGGNLGVREVDISHLKAVFFVKDFAGRPEYKERDEFLPGDEKRGKRITIEFRDGEKLRALTMTRADTTKGGFLVSPVDPESNNIRIFVVSTAVKEIKEPFVGEREDEGPTFNKVIVKYLDGKMLKGSTLDFDPTGDGFHLDVIQTSEESDSLGMRDIVFSHLKAVFFV
;
A
#
# COMPACT_ATOMS: atom_id res chain seq x y z
N MET A 1 7.47 25.43 20.84
CA MET A 1 7.21 24.41 19.79
C MET A 1 5.84 23.84 20.06
N ALA A 2 5.00 23.67 19.04
CA ALA A 2 3.68 23.06 19.22
C ALA A 2 3.84 21.55 19.45
N ALA A 3 3.18 21.00 20.46
CA ALA A 3 3.19 19.57 20.71
C ALA A 3 2.36 18.82 19.66
N ASN A 4 2.83 17.65 19.25
CA ASN A 4 2.09 16.79 18.34
C ASN A 4 1.05 16.00 19.13
N LYS A 5 -0.21 16.06 18.67
CA LYS A 5 -1.27 15.17 19.16
C LYS A 5 -1.08 13.79 18.55
N VAL A 6 -0.96 12.78 19.40
CA VAL A 6 -0.74 11.40 18.96
C VAL A 6 -1.67 10.43 19.67
N VAL A 7 -2.09 9.42 18.92
CA VAL A 7 -2.68 8.19 19.45
C VAL A 7 -1.67 7.09 19.25
N VAL A 8 -1.28 6.45 20.35
CA VAL A 8 -0.32 5.35 20.36
C VAL A 8 -1.08 4.05 20.53
N LYS A 9 -0.91 3.12 19.59
CA LYS A 9 -1.42 1.75 19.69
C LYS A 9 -0.28 0.81 20.06
N TYR A 10 -0.46 0.04 21.12
CA TYR A 10 0.47 -0.98 21.58
C TYR A 10 0.20 -2.32 20.89
N LEU A 11 1.20 -3.20 20.86
CA LEU A 11 1.08 -4.55 20.32
C LEU A 11 0.08 -5.43 21.09
N ASP A 12 -0.16 -5.11 22.36
CA ASP A 12 -1.10 -5.82 23.25
C ASP A 12 -2.54 -5.28 23.20
N GLY A 13 -2.82 -4.33 22.30
CA GLY A 13 -4.14 -3.72 22.15
C GLY A 13 -4.41 -2.52 23.07
N ARG A 14 -3.47 -2.16 23.96
CA ARG A 14 -3.58 -0.89 24.70
C ARG A 14 -3.51 0.30 23.74
N ILE A 15 -4.25 1.34 24.08
CA ILE A 15 -4.34 2.59 23.33
C ILE A 15 -4.17 3.74 24.32
N ALA A 16 -3.29 4.67 23.99
CA ALA A 16 -3.13 5.91 24.74
C ALA A 16 -3.11 7.12 23.83
N LYS A 17 -3.84 8.17 24.22
CA LYS A 17 -3.86 9.47 23.55
C LYS A 17 -3.08 10.47 24.36
N GLY A 18 -2.36 11.35 23.69
CA GLY A 18 -1.56 12.35 24.38
C GLY A 18 -0.80 13.26 23.45
N ASP A 19 -0.05 14.17 24.04
CA ASP A 19 0.83 15.09 23.32
C ASP A 19 2.29 14.64 23.46
N THR A 20 3.08 14.80 22.39
CA THR A 20 4.54 14.56 22.41
C THR A 20 5.31 15.70 21.76
N LEU A 21 6.51 15.97 22.28
CA LEU A 21 7.41 17.01 21.78
C LEU A 21 8.70 16.45 21.16
N ASP A 22 9.04 15.20 21.42
CA ASP A 22 10.36 14.63 21.15
C ASP A 22 10.34 13.29 20.38
N PHE A 23 9.17 12.89 19.87
CA PHE A 23 9.07 11.74 18.99
C PHE A 23 9.98 11.88 17.76
N ALA A 24 10.81 10.87 17.52
CA ALA A 24 11.65 10.76 16.34
C ALA A 24 11.74 9.29 15.87
N PRO A 25 11.55 9.00 14.57
CA PRO A 25 11.63 7.63 14.02
C PRO A 25 12.93 6.86 14.29
N ILE A 26 14.02 7.57 14.59
CA ILE A 26 15.37 7.01 14.78
C ILE A 26 15.62 6.64 16.25
N ARG A 27 14.83 7.18 17.18
CA ARG A 27 14.97 6.91 18.62
C ARG A 27 14.18 5.66 18.99
N ASN A 28 14.59 4.97 20.05
CA ASN A 28 13.85 3.83 20.57
C ASN A 28 12.75 4.25 21.56
N THR A 29 12.89 5.42 22.17
CA THR A 29 11.94 5.95 23.15
C THR A 29 11.57 7.40 22.85
N PHE A 30 10.42 7.83 23.39
CA PHE A 30 9.95 9.21 23.39
C PHE A 30 9.05 9.47 24.60
N HIS A 31 8.75 10.72 24.90
CA HIS A 31 7.84 11.09 25.99
C HIS A 31 6.44 11.35 25.46
N LEU A 32 5.44 10.73 26.09
CA LEU A 32 4.02 10.94 25.84
C LEU A 32 3.38 11.52 27.09
N ASN A 33 2.79 12.71 26.98
CA ASN A 33 1.89 13.24 27.99
C ASN A 33 0.50 12.65 27.79
N VAL A 34 0.19 11.57 28.51
CA VAL A 34 -1.05 10.80 28.37
C VAL A 34 -2.22 11.58 28.97
N ILE A 35 -3.28 11.74 28.18
CA ILE A 35 -4.53 12.38 28.61
C ILE A 35 -5.71 11.40 28.64
N GLU A 36 -5.61 10.29 27.91
CA GLU A 36 -6.65 9.26 27.82
C GLU A 36 -5.98 7.92 27.51
N THR A 37 -6.47 6.85 28.13
CA THR A 37 -6.01 5.48 27.88
C THR A 37 -7.15 4.50 28.10
N ASN A 38 -7.15 3.37 27.37
CA ASN A 38 -8.12 2.29 27.57
C ASN A 38 -7.69 1.26 28.64
N GLU A 39 -6.52 1.47 29.26
CA GLU A 39 -5.99 0.63 30.33
C GLU A 39 -6.70 0.93 31.65
N GLU A 40 -7.29 -0.09 32.29
CA GLU A 40 -7.91 0.04 33.60
C GLU A 40 -6.88 0.52 34.64
N GLY A 41 -7.18 1.61 35.33
CA GLY A 41 -6.25 2.23 36.28
C GLY A 41 -5.01 2.85 35.64
N GLY A 42 -5.01 3.06 34.32
CA GLY A 42 -3.90 3.65 33.59
C GLY A 42 -3.58 5.06 34.09
N ASN A 43 -2.31 5.31 34.39
CA ASN A 43 -1.86 6.62 34.89
C ASN A 43 -1.79 7.66 33.75
N LEU A 44 -2.37 8.83 34.01
CA LEU A 44 -2.25 10.01 33.16
C LEU A 44 -0.95 10.77 33.46
N GLY A 45 -0.54 11.62 32.52
CA GLY A 45 0.68 12.43 32.62
C GLY A 45 1.83 11.92 31.76
N VAL A 46 3.02 12.49 31.97
CA VAL A 46 4.20 12.21 31.17
C VAL A 46 4.76 10.84 31.49
N ARG A 47 4.93 10.00 30.47
CA ARG A 47 5.63 8.73 30.55
C ARG A 47 6.58 8.54 29.37
N GLU A 48 7.67 7.83 29.61
CA GLU A 48 8.51 7.31 28.53
C GLU A 48 7.81 6.13 27.87
N VAL A 49 7.80 6.13 26.54
CA VAL A 49 7.21 5.10 25.70
C VAL A 49 8.31 4.45 24.86
N ASP A 50 8.44 3.13 24.97
CA ASP A 50 9.32 2.33 24.13
C ASP A 50 8.60 1.95 22.83
N ILE A 51 9.19 2.34 21.70
CA ILE A 51 8.65 2.09 20.36
C ILE A 51 8.54 0.59 20.05
N SER A 52 9.40 -0.25 20.63
CA SER A 52 9.39 -1.70 20.38
C SER A 52 8.11 -2.39 20.87
N HIS A 53 7.38 -1.78 21.81
CA HIS A 53 6.09 -2.26 22.30
C HIS A 53 4.89 -1.73 21.49
N LEU A 54 5.16 -0.89 20.49
CA LEU A 54 4.11 -0.23 19.72
C LEU A 54 3.81 -0.98 18.44
N LYS A 55 2.54 -0.92 18.05
CA LYS A 55 2.08 -1.23 16.71
C LYS A 55 2.31 -0.04 15.77
N ALA A 56 1.85 1.14 16.19
CA ALA A 56 1.94 2.37 15.42
C ALA A 56 1.69 3.61 16.29
N VAL A 57 2.19 4.75 15.81
CA VAL A 57 1.91 6.10 16.35
C VAL A 57 1.15 6.90 15.29
N PHE A 58 -0.09 7.26 15.60
CA PHE A 58 -0.98 8.02 14.73
C PHE A 58 -0.92 9.49 15.12
N PHE A 59 -0.45 10.35 14.22
CA PHE A 59 -0.48 11.80 14.41
C PHE A 59 -1.87 12.28 14.01
N VAL A 60 -2.62 12.86 14.94
CA VAL A 60 -4.02 13.21 14.73
C VAL A 60 -4.23 14.73 14.74
N LYS A 61 -5.25 15.21 14.02
CA LYS A 61 -5.69 16.61 14.09
C LYS A 61 -6.36 16.88 15.43
N ASP A 62 -7.22 15.96 15.88
CA ASP A 62 -8.00 16.06 17.11
C ASP A 62 -8.20 14.68 17.79
N PHE A 63 -8.44 14.66 19.11
CA PHE A 63 -8.62 13.40 19.86
C PHE A 63 -10.04 12.83 19.84
N ALA A 64 -11.05 13.67 19.62
CA ALA A 64 -12.44 13.26 19.43
C ALA A 64 -12.70 12.86 17.97
N GLY A 65 -12.03 13.53 17.03
CA GLY A 65 -12.18 13.27 15.60
C GLY A 65 -13.58 13.59 15.10
N ARG A 66 -14.01 12.93 14.01
CA ARG A 66 -15.36 13.06 13.44
C ARG A 66 -16.06 11.70 13.46
N PRO A 67 -16.83 11.35 14.51
CA PRO A 67 -17.44 10.02 14.65
C PRO A 67 -18.36 9.62 13.50
N GLU A 68 -19.03 10.60 12.90
CA GLU A 68 -19.94 10.38 11.76
C GLU A 68 -19.19 10.27 10.42
N TYR A 69 -17.92 10.66 10.38
CA TYR A 69 -17.12 10.60 9.16
C TYR A 69 -16.57 9.19 8.95
N LYS A 70 -16.96 8.58 7.84
CA LYS A 70 -16.41 7.29 7.41
C LYS A 70 -15.14 7.55 6.60
N GLU A 71 -13.99 7.36 7.23
CA GLU A 71 -12.71 7.46 6.54
C GLU A 71 -12.64 6.45 5.41
N ARG A 72 -12.22 6.92 4.23
CA ARG A 72 -12.03 6.07 3.05
C ARG A 72 -10.78 5.22 3.21
N ASP A 73 -10.93 3.92 3.00
CA ASP A 73 -9.83 2.94 2.98
C ASP A 73 -9.47 2.45 1.58
N GLU A 74 -10.07 3.00 0.52
CA GLU A 74 -9.80 2.66 -0.88
C GLU A 74 -8.94 3.72 -1.59
N PHE A 75 -8.08 3.28 -2.50
CA PHE A 75 -7.33 4.19 -3.37
C PHE A 75 -8.23 4.72 -4.48
N LEU A 76 -8.25 6.03 -4.72
CA LEU A 76 -8.94 6.61 -5.87
C LEU A 76 -7.96 7.14 -6.93
N PRO A 77 -8.41 7.31 -8.19
CA PRO A 77 -7.62 7.96 -9.23
C PRO A 77 -7.08 9.32 -8.76
N GLY A 78 -5.76 9.51 -8.91
CA GLY A 78 -5.07 10.74 -8.50
C GLY A 78 -4.34 10.64 -7.17
N ASP A 79 -4.63 9.65 -6.32
CA ASP A 79 -3.88 9.43 -5.07
C ASP A 79 -2.41 9.10 -5.32
N GLU A 80 -2.06 8.54 -6.49
CA GLU A 80 -0.67 8.31 -6.90
C GLU A 80 0.18 9.59 -6.94
N LYS A 81 -0.43 10.76 -7.12
CA LYS A 81 0.26 12.05 -7.08
C LYS A 81 0.73 12.43 -5.67
N ARG A 82 0.11 11.83 -4.65
CA ARG A 82 0.40 12.06 -3.22
C ARG A 82 1.33 11.01 -2.63
N GLY A 83 1.63 9.92 -3.35
CA GLY A 83 2.62 8.93 -2.96
C GLY A 83 2.42 7.55 -3.56
N LYS A 84 3.38 6.66 -3.28
CA LYS A 84 3.27 5.25 -3.62
C LYS A 84 2.22 4.60 -2.73
N ARG A 85 1.31 3.85 -3.34
CA ARG A 85 0.28 3.09 -2.64
C ARG A 85 0.91 1.87 -2.00
N ILE A 86 0.53 1.58 -0.76
CA ILE A 86 0.92 0.36 -0.06
C ILE A 86 -0.23 -0.16 0.78
N THR A 87 -0.33 -1.47 0.88
CA THR A 87 -1.17 -2.16 1.86
C THR A 87 -0.27 -2.84 2.86
N ILE A 88 -0.44 -2.52 4.13
CA ILE A 88 0.32 -3.06 5.25
C ILE A 88 -0.59 -4.06 5.96
N GLU A 89 -0.18 -5.31 6.05
CA GLU A 89 -0.80 -6.30 6.92
C GLU A 89 -0.02 -6.36 8.23
N PHE A 90 -0.72 -6.14 9.34
CA PHE A 90 -0.14 -6.26 10.68
C PHE A 90 -0.19 -7.71 11.16
N ARG A 91 0.64 -8.04 12.15
CA ARG A 91 0.70 -9.39 12.74
C ARG A 91 -0.58 -9.81 13.47
N ASP A 92 -1.40 -8.85 13.89
CA ASP A 92 -2.72 -9.10 14.47
C ASP A 92 -3.84 -9.26 13.42
N GLY A 93 -3.50 -9.20 12.13
CA GLY A 93 -4.43 -9.36 11.01
C GLY A 93 -5.12 -8.07 10.57
N GLU A 94 -4.95 -6.95 11.26
CA GLU A 94 -5.44 -5.66 10.75
C GLU A 94 -4.70 -5.28 9.45
N LYS A 95 -5.39 -4.55 8.57
CA LYS A 95 -4.82 -4.02 7.33
C LYS A 95 -4.89 -2.50 7.31
N LEU A 96 -3.83 -1.86 6.83
CA LEU A 96 -3.77 -0.43 6.61
C LEU A 96 -3.36 -0.16 5.16
N ARG A 97 -4.28 0.40 4.38
CA ARG A 97 -3.94 1.02 3.10
C ARG A 97 -3.44 2.44 3.37
N ALA A 98 -2.32 2.79 2.75
CA ALA A 98 -1.65 4.06 3.00
C ALA A 98 -0.83 4.50 1.78
N LEU A 99 -0.40 5.76 1.81
CA LEU A 99 0.52 6.35 0.84
C LEU A 99 1.87 6.59 1.49
N THR A 100 2.96 6.27 0.80
CA THR A 100 4.33 6.53 1.26
C THR A 100 5.13 7.32 0.22
N MET A 101 5.98 8.24 0.68
CA MET A 101 6.88 9.01 -0.18
C MET A 101 8.16 8.25 -0.51
N THR A 102 8.64 7.47 0.45
CA THR A 102 9.84 6.65 0.33
C THR A 102 9.47 5.17 0.34
N ARG A 103 10.39 4.31 -0.11
CA ARG A 103 10.17 2.86 0.00
C ARG A 103 10.02 2.50 1.48
N ALA A 104 8.95 1.78 1.80
CA ALA A 104 8.77 1.23 3.13
C ALA A 104 9.88 0.20 3.40
N ASP A 105 10.58 0.39 4.51
CA ASP A 105 11.76 -0.38 4.87
C ASP A 105 11.58 -0.97 6.27
N THR A 106 11.20 -2.24 6.32
CA THR A 106 10.97 -2.99 7.56
C THR A 106 12.27 -3.43 8.24
N THR A 107 13.44 -3.19 7.62
CA THR A 107 14.75 -3.49 8.26
C THR A 107 15.14 -2.45 9.31
N LYS A 108 14.45 -1.30 9.31
CA LYS A 108 14.60 -0.22 10.29
C LYS A 108 13.57 -0.33 11.41
N GLY A 109 13.63 0.54 12.42
CA GLY A 109 12.66 0.55 13.53
C GLY A 109 11.21 0.82 13.11
N GLY A 110 11.02 1.55 11.99
CA GLY A 110 9.70 1.83 11.43
C GLY A 110 9.77 2.83 10.29
N PHE A 111 8.61 3.21 9.75
CA PHE A 111 8.49 4.15 8.63
C PHE A 111 7.21 4.98 8.72
N LEU A 112 7.23 6.15 8.07
CA LEU A 112 6.08 7.06 8.02
C LEU A 112 5.24 6.81 6.78
N VAL A 113 3.92 6.81 6.96
CA VAL A 113 2.93 6.74 5.88
C VAL A 113 1.84 7.78 6.12
N SER A 114 1.14 8.13 5.05
CA SER A 114 -0.02 9.02 5.09
C SER A 114 -1.30 8.20 4.88
N PRO A 115 -2.41 8.56 5.53
CA PRO A 115 -3.69 7.92 5.24
C PRO A 115 -4.09 8.14 3.79
N VAL A 116 -4.84 7.19 3.25
CA VAL A 116 -5.35 7.28 1.88
C VAL A 116 -6.30 8.47 1.82
N ASP A 117 -7.25 8.57 2.74
CA ASP A 117 -8.17 9.70 2.83
C ASP A 117 -7.48 11.02 3.25
N PRO A 118 -7.46 12.07 2.41
CA PRO A 118 -6.91 13.38 2.79
C PRO A 118 -7.70 14.08 3.92
N GLU A 119 -8.98 13.74 4.06
CA GLU A 119 -9.89 14.27 5.07
C GLU A 119 -9.85 13.48 6.38
N SER A 120 -9.05 12.40 6.45
CA SER A 120 -8.81 11.61 7.66
C SER A 120 -8.42 12.51 8.85
N ASN A 121 -8.81 12.09 10.05
CA ASN A 121 -8.31 12.71 11.26
C ASN A 121 -6.81 12.45 11.45
N ASN A 122 -6.30 11.36 10.88
CA ASN A 122 -4.88 11.06 10.85
C ASN A 122 -4.17 12.01 9.86
N ILE A 123 -3.07 12.61 10.29
CA ILE A 123 -2.19 13.43 9.47
C ILE A 123 -1.12 12.53 8.83
N ARG A 124 -0.52 11.67 9.65
CA ARG A 124 0.48 10.66 9.27
C ARG A 124 0.52 9.58 10.33
N ILE A 125 1.06 8.43 9.95
CA ILE A 125 1.14 7.25 10.81
C ILE A 125 2.59 6.76 10.76
N PHE A 126 3.22 6.65 11.92
CA PHE A 126 4.47 5.93 12.04
C PHE A 126 4.16 4.46 12.34
N VAL A 127 4.52 3.59 11.42
CA VAL A 127 4.31 2.14 11.50
C VAL A 127 5.58 1.50 12.04
N VAL A 128 5.47 0.72 13.11
CA VAL A 128 6.61 0.01 13.71
C VAL A 128 6.83 -1.28 12.96
N SER A 129 8.06 -1.51 12.49
CA SER A 129 8.39 -2.63 11.61
C SER A 129 8.11 -3.99 12.23
N THR A 130 8.33 -4.15 13.54
CA THR A 130 8.09 -5.41 14.26
C THR A 130 6.61 -5.80 14.32
N ALA A 131 5.70 -4.83 14.13
CA ALA A 131 4.27 -5.06 14.07
C ALA A 131 3.79 -5.50 12.68
N VAL A 132 4.62 -5.32 11.64
CA VAL A 132 4.28 -5.64 10.26
C VAL A 132 4.49 -7.13 9.99
N LYS A 133 3.52 -7.73 9.31
CA LYS A 133 3.61 -9.08 8.75
C LYS A 133 4.03 -9.03 7.28
N GLU A 134 3.38 -8.17 6.49
CA GLU A 134 3.63 -8.06 5.05
C GLU A 134 3.34 -6.63 4.56
N ILE A 135 4.07 -6.20 3.53
CA ILE A 135 3.76 -4.96 2.79
C ILE A 135 3.56 -5.33 1.33
N LYS A 136 2.39 -4.99 0.79
CA LYS A 136 2.04 -5.15 -0.62
C LYS A 136 2.03 -3.79 -1.29
N GLU A 137 2.95 -3.60 -2.22
CA GLU A 137 2.84 -2.53 -3.22
C GLU A 137 1.87 -3.06 -4.30
N PRO A 138 0.82 -2.31 -4.69
CA PRO A 138 0.05 -2.71 -5.86
C PRO A 138 1.04 -2.75 -7.03
N PHE A 139 1.11 -3.88 -7.71
CA PHE A 139 1.90 -3.99 -8.93
C PHE A 139 1.46 -2.86 -9.86
N VAL A 140 2.41 -2.22 -10.53
CA VAL A 140 2.12 -1.27 -11.62
C VAL A 140 1.33 -2.05 -12.67
N GLY A 141 0.01 -1.99 -12.58
CA GLY A 141 -0.90 -2.88 -13.28
C GLY A 141 -2.29 -2.92 -12.64
N GLU A 142 -2.39 -3.12 -11.34
CA GLU A 142 -3.69 -3.35 -10.68
C GLU A 142 -4.38 -2.03 -10.27
N ARG A 143 -5.36 -1.62 -11.06
CA ARG A 143 -6.48 -0.79 -10.61
C ARG A 143 -7.53 -1.77 -10.05
N GLU A 144 -7.91 -1.63 -8.78
CA GLU A 144 -8.95 -2.48 -8.17
C GLU A 144 -10.34 -2.32 -8.85
N ASP A 145 -10.48 -1.33 -9.75
CA ASP A 145 -11.69 -1.02 -10.52
C ASP A 145 -11.65 -1.60 -11.95
N GLU A 146 -10.50 -2.14 -12.38
CA GLU A 146 -10.37 -2.83 -13.66
C GLU A 146 -10.20 -4.31 -13.34
N GLY A 147 -11.02 -5.17 -13.93
CA GLY A 147 -10.91 -6.63 -13.79
C GLY A 147 -9.48 -7.15 -14.11
N PRO A 148 -9.24 -8.47 -14.00
CA PRO A 148 -7.90 -9.04 -14.03
C PRO A 148 -7.03 -8.39 -15.08
N THR A 149 -5.90 -7.82 -14.65
CA THR A 149 -5.06 -6.99 -15.51
C THR A 149 -4.47 -7.87 -16.59
N PHE A 150 -5.04 -7.77 -17.78
CA PHE A 150 -4.47 -8.43 -18.94
C PHE A 150 -3.09 -7.84 -19.19
N ASN A 151 -2.06 -8.69 -19.19
CA ASN A 151 -0.74 -8.29 -19.65
C ASN A 151 -0.89 -7.83 -21.09
N LYS A 152 -0.66 -6.54 -21.33
CA LYS A 152 -0.63 -6.01 -22.69
C LYS A 152 0.69 -6.43 -23.30
N VAL A 153 0.59 -7.14 -24.41
CA VAL A 153 1.77 -7.63 -25.12
C VAL A 153 1.70 -7.28 -26.60
N ILE A 154 2.88 -7.09 -27.17
CA ILE A 154 3.09 -7.11 -28.62
C ILE A 154 3.81 -8.40 -28.95
N VAL A 155 3.19 -9.21 -29.80
CA VAL A 155 3.75 -10.45 -30.32
C VAL A 155 4.30 -10.18 -31.70
N LYS A 156 5.57 -10.53 -31.91
CA LYS A 156 6.23 -10.50 -33.21
C LYS A 156 6.42 -11.92 -33.71
N TYR A 157 5.86 -12.23 -34.87
CA TYR A 157 6.07 -13.51 -35.55
C TYR A 157 7.39 -13.52 -36.33
N LEU A 158 7.85 -14.73 -36.67
CA LEU A 158 9.06 -14.94 -37.48
C LEU A 158 8.96 -14.32 -38.88
N ASP A 159 7.77 -14.31 -39.47
CA ASP A 159 7.47 -13.69 -40.78
C ASP A 159 7.41 -12.15 -40.75
N GLY A 160 7.50 -11.55 -39.56
CA GLY A 160 7.46 -10.10 -39.35
C GLY A 160 6.08 -9.56 -38.96
N LYS A 161 5.02 -10.38 -38.99
CA LYS A 161 3.68 -10.02 -38.54
C LYS A 161 3.68 -9.63 -37.06
N MET A 162 2.88 -8.63 -36.71
CA MET A 162 2.73 -8.13 -35.35
C MET A 162 1.28 -8.18 -34.91
N LEU A 163 1.05 -8.71 -33.72
CA LEU A 163 -0.23 -8.64 -33.02
C LEU A 163 -0.03 -7.89 -31.71
N LYS A 164 -0.98 -7.02 -31.36
CA LYS A 164 -1.05 -6.38 -30.06
C LYS A 164 -2.34 -6.81 -29.38
N GLY A 165 -2.24 -7.17 -28.12
CA GLY A 165 -3.35 -7.75 -27.40
C GLY A 165 -3.09 -7.84 -25.91
N SER A 166 -3.96 -8.60 -25.28
CA SER A 166 -4.10 -8.77 -23.84
C SER A 166 -4.08 -10.27 -23.51
N THR A 167 -3.28 -10.69 -22.52
CA THR A 167 -3.20 -12.11 -22.08
C THR A 167 -3.26 -12.23 -20.56
N LEU A 168 -3.83 -13.33 -20.06
CA LEU A 168 -3.92 -13.66 -18.63
C LEU A 168 -3.01 -14.83 -18.22
N ASP A 169 -2.48 -15.58 -19.18
CA ASP A 169 -1.89 -16.90 -18.98
C ASP A 169 -0.50 -17.01 -19.60
N PHE A 170 0.20 -15.89 -19.76
CA PHE A 170 1.57 -15.91 -20.27
C PHE A 170 2.50 -16.69 -19.34
N ASP A 171 2.91 -17.87 -19.79
CA ASP A 171 3.93 -18.70 -19.16
C ASP A 171 5.04 -19.00 -20.18
N PRO A 172 6.24 -18.39 -20.05
CA PRO A 172 7.34 -18.61 -20.99
C PRO A 172 7.94 -20.02 -20.94
N THR A 173 7.52 -20.87 -19.99
CA THR A 173 7.98 -22.26 -19.87
C THR A 173 7.09 -23.27 -20.60
N GLY A 174 5.89 -22.84 -21.05
CA GLY A 174 4.97 -23.66 -21.84
C GLY A 174 5.18 -23.56 -23.36
N ASP A 175 4.22 -24.10 -24.12
CA ASP A 175 4.25 -24.09 -25.60
C ASP A 175 3.64 -22.81 -26.21
N GLY A 176 2.89 -22.04 -25.43
CA GLY A 176 2.14 -20.90 -25.90
C GLY A 176 1.30 -20.22 -24.82
N PHE A 177 0.45 -19.29 -25.23
CA PHE A 177 -0.49 -18.55 -24.39
C PHE A 177 -1.68 -18.06 -25.22
N HIS A 178 -2.77 -17.65 -24.57
CA HIS A 178 -3.89 -17.07 -25.28
C HIS A 178 -3.77 -15.55 -25.33
N LEU A 179 -4.06 -14.97 -26.50
CA LEU A 179 -4.01 -13.53 -26.73
C LEU A 179 -5.36 -13.05 -27.26
N ASP A 180 -5.99 -12.14 -26.52
CA ASP A 180 -7.10 -11.34 -27.05
C ASP A 180 -6.53 -10.21 -27.91
N VAL A 181 -6.62 -10.38 -29.24
CA VAL A 181 -6.01 -9.48 -30.21
C VAL A 181 -6.88 -8.24 -30.40
N ILE A 182 -6.31 -7.07 -30.10
CA ILE A 182 -7.00 -5.77 -30.23
C ILE A 182 -6.47 -4.94 -31.41
N GLN A 183 -5.30 -5.29 -31.94
CA GLN A 183 -4.70 -4.62 -33.10
C GLN A 183 -3.74 -5.56 -33.82
N THR A 184 -3.70 -5.47 -35.15
CA THR A 184 -2.83 -6.26 -36.03
C THR A 184 -2.04 -5.34 -36.96
N SER A 185 -0.91 -5.81 -37.49
CA SER A 185 -0.19 -5.12 -38.57
C SER A 185 -0.79 -5.36 -39.96
N GLU A 186 -1.71 -6.32 -40.09
CA GLU A 186 -2.35 -6.70 -41.35
C GLU A 186 -3.86 -6.43 -41.29
N GLU A 187 -4.39 -5.58 -42.17
CA GLU A 187 -5.81 -5.19 -42.17
C GLU A 187 -6.78 -6.35 -42.44
N SER A 188 -6.31 -7.47 -43.02
CA SER A 188 -7.12 -8.65 -43.30
C SER A 188 -7.28 -9.61 -42.11
N ASP A 189 -6.60 -9.36 -40.99
CA ASP A 189 -6.70 -10.21 -39.80
C ASP A 189 -7.94 -9.91 -38.96
N SER A 190 -8.57 -10.98 -38.46
CA SER A 190 -9.61 -10.86 -37.44
C SER A 190 -9.04 -10.52 -36.05
N LEU A 191 -9.73 -9.63 -35.35
CA LEU A 191 -9.54 -9.36 -33.93
C LEU A 191 -10.16 -10.47 -33.07
N GLY A 192 -9.82 -10.48 -31.78
CA GLY A 192 -10.35 -11.42 -30.79
C GLY A 192 -9.35 -12.49 -30.34
N MET A 193 -9.86 -13.48 -29.60
CA MET A 193 -9.04 -14.50 -28.94
C MET A 193 -8.30 -15.40 -29.93
N ARG A 194 -6.98 -15.59 -29.71
CA ARG A 194 -6.12 -16.46 -30.50
C ARG A 194 -5.15 -17.24 -29.61
N ASP A 195 -4.87 -18.47 -30.03
CA ASP A 195 -3.80 -19.28 -29.47
C ASP A 195 -2.47 -18.86 -30.10
N ILE A 196 -1.52 -18.47 -29.26
CA ILE A 196 -0.18 -18.05 -29.68
C ILE A 196 0.80 -19.14 -29.31
N VAL A 197 1.49 -19.71 -30.31
CA VAL A 197 2.50 -20.75 -30.12
C VAL A 197 3.89 -20.14 -30.17
N PHE A 198 4.72 -20.34 -29.14
CA PHE A 198 6.03 -19.71 -29.03
C PHE A 198 6.98 -20.04 -30.18
N SER A 199 6.88 -21.24 -30.76
CA SER A 199 7.71 -21.68 -31.89
C SER A 199 7.51 -20.83 -33.16
N HIS A 200 6.40 -20.11 -33.28
CA HIS A 200 6.13 -19.21 -34.41
C HIS A 200 6.59 -17.77 -34.15
N LEU A 201 7.07 -17.48 -32.93
CA LEU A 201 7.37 -16.13 -32.49
C LEU A 201 8.85 -15.81 -32.64
N LYS A 202 9.11 -14.57 -33.01
CA LYS A 202 10.42 -13.94 -32.91
C LYS A 202 10.65 -13.32 -31.53
N ALA A 203 9.62 -12.70 -30.97
CA ALA A 203 9.69 -12.03 -29.66
C ALA A 203 8.29 -11.73 -29.11
N VAL A 204 8.23 -11.55 -27.79
CA VAL A 204 7.08 -10.99 -27.07
C VAL A 204 7.55 -9.79 -26.28
N PHE A 205 6.86 -8.65 -26.40
CA PHE A 205 7.16 -7.41 -25.69
C PHE A 205 6.01 -7.07 -24.74
N PHE A 206 6.32 -6.81 -23.47
CA PHE A 206 5.35 -6.29 -22.50
C PHE A 206 5.27 -4.76 -22.63
N VAL A 207 4.05 -4.20 -22.68
CA VAL A 207 3.79 -2.78 -22.94
C VAL A 207 2.84 -2.12 -21.95
#